data_AF-A0A661R273-F1
#
_entry.id   AF-A0A661R273-F1
#
_cell.length_a   1.000
_cell.length_b   1.000
_cell.length_c   1.000
_cell.angle_alpha   90.00
_cell.angle_beta   90.00
_cell.angle_gamma   90.00
#
_symmetry.space_group_name_H-M   'P 1'
#
loop_
_entity.id
_entity.type
_entity.pdbx_description
1 polymer ?
#
loop_
_entity_poly.entity_id
_entity_poly.type
_entity_poly.pdbx_seq_one_letter_code
_entity_poly.pdbx_strand_id
1 'polypeptide(L)'
;MTRAKATCLCCGSVLPPDRVRVQLSEQRGGADVIFNEQGKRIGGARMTAVVTLHPGIQGRHYRLPTERDYQAVWKAQKRVQQMLDEWECGGKKGLCPVPNEPLPPIGTLGFRVQRYGMFQWGGLFTARQKVGLLVLTNETKNAINSTLKTLISLLIGKGADGNSSLCRWMASSENPVNQFSRQALPIVWDFCESSPASQARGVFLSSITV
;
A
#
# COMPACT_ATOMS: atom_id res chain seq x y z
N MET A 1 -22.57 5.80 18.16
CA MET A 1 -21.55 4.74 18.01
C MET A 1 -21.94 3.79 16.86
N THR A 2 -21.69 4.16 15.60
CA THR A 2 -22.17 3.37 14.42
C THR A 2 -21.16 3.28 13.26
N ARG A 3 -19.93 3.76 13.45
CA ARG A 3 -18.91 3.73 12.39
C ARG A 3 -18.30 2.32 12.26
N ALA A 4 -18.06 1.86 11.03
CA ALA A 4 -17.47 0.56 10.65
C ALA A 4 -18.39 -0.68 10.62
N LYS A 5 -19.70 -0.51 10.36
CA LYS A 5 -20.54 -1.63 9.90
C LYS A 5 -20.21 -1.97 8.45
N ALA A 6 -20.26 -3.25 8.08
CA ALA A 6 -20.11 -3.70 6.70
C ALA A 6 -21.35 -4.49 6.27
N THR A 7 -21.88 -4.20 5.09
CA THR A 7 -23.04 -4.90 4.51
C THR A 7 -22.57 -5.78 3.36
N CYS A 8 -22.91 -7.07 3.41
CA CYS A 8 -22.65 -7.96 2.29
C CYS A 8 -23.55 -7.61 1.10
N LEU A 9 -22.96 -7.27 -0.04
CA LEU A 9 -23.71 -6.92 -1.25
C LEU A 9 -24.45 -8.11 -1.90
N CYS A 10 -24.10 -9.34 -1.52
CA CYS A 10 -24.73 -10.56 -2.06
C CYS A 10 -26.01 -10.94 -1.30
N CYS A 11 -25.97 -10.96 0.04
CA CYS A 11 -27.06 -11.45 0.88
C CYS A 11 -27.67 -10.40 1.82
N GLY A 12 -27.15 -9.18 1.85
CA GLY A 12 -27.64 -8.10 2.71
C GLY A 12 -27.28 -8.21 4.20
N SER A 13 -26.63 -9.31 4.63
CA SER A 13 -26.21 -9.48 6.03
C SER A 13 -25.26 -8.36 6.46
N VAL A 14 -25.51 -7.82 7.65
CA VAL A 14 -24.72 -6.72 8.23
C VAL A 14 -23.78 -7.26 9.30
N LEU A 15 -22.48 -7.07 9.09
CA LEU A 15 -21.45 -7.40 10.06
C LEU A 15 -21.27 -6.22 11.04
N PRO A 16 -21.42 -6.44 12.36
CA PRO A 16 -21.27 -5.37 13.34
C PRO A 16 -19.81 -4.90 13.45
N PRO A 17 -19.55 -3.67 13.94
CA PRO A 17 -18.22 -3.08 13.91
C PRO A 17 -17.14 -3.89 14.62
N ASP A 18 -17.47 -4.57 15.72
CA ASP A 18 -16.50 -5.36 16.47
C ASP A 18 -16.06 -6.61 15.69
N ARG A 19 -16.98 -7.23 14.93
CA ARG A 19 -16.63 -8.35 14.04
C ARG A 19 -15.78 -7.90 12.85
N VAL A 20 -16.08 -6.74 12.26
CA VAL A 20 -15.24 -6.12 11.22
C VAL A 20 -13.83 -5.85 11.75
N ARG A 21 -13.71 -5.29 12.95
CA ARG A 21 -12.41 -5.01 13.58
C ARG A 21 -11.62 -6.27 13.86
N VAL A 22 -12.24 -7.31 14.40
CA VAL A 22 -11.58 -8.61 14.64
C VAL A 22 -11.01 -9.16 13.33
N GLN A 23 -11.85 -9.28 12.30
CA GLN A 23 -11.45 -9.83 11.00
C GLN A 23 -10.29 -9.04 10.37
N LEU A 24 -10.35 -7.71 10.40
CA LEU A 24 -9.29 -6.89 9.79
C LEU A 24 -8.04 -6.81 10.65
N SER A 25 -8.16 -6.93 11.98
CA SER A 25 -7.00 -6.97 12.87
C SER A 25 -6.17 -8.23 12.65
N GLU A 26 -6.81 -9.39 12.45
CA GLU A 26 -6.14 -10.63 12.04
C GLU A 26 -5.38 -10.47 10.71
N GLN A 27 -5.85 -9.57 9.85
CA GLN A 27 -5.24 -9.26 8.55
C GLN A 27 -4.41 -7.98 8.55
N ARG A 28 -4.05 -7.43 9.72
CA ARG A 28 -3.23 -6.22 9.86
C ARG A 28 -3.72 -5.05 8.98
N GLY A 29 -5.02 -4.82 8.98
CA GLY A 29 -5.69 -3.76 8.19
C GLY A 29 -6.39 -4.27 6.93
N GLY A 30 -6.16 -5.52 6.53
CA GLY A 30 -6.89 -6.19 5.43
C GLY A 30 -6.48 -5.78 4.01
N ALA A 31 -5.35 -5.09 3.85
CA ALA A 31 -4.87 -4.61 2.56
C ALA A 31 -4.10 -5.66 1.74
N ASP A 32 -3.62 -6.73 2.38
CA ASP A 32 -2.90 -7.81 1.70
C ASP A 32 -3.86 -8.89 1.17
N VAL A 33 -3.45 -9.53 0.08
CA VAL A 33 -4.14 -10.68 -0.51
C VAL A 33 -3.69 -11.96 0.21
N ILE A 34 -4.61 -12.88 0.45
CA ILE A 34 -4.30 -14.20 1.02
C ILE A 34 -4.29 -15.22 -0.12
N PHE A 35 -3.17 -15.94 -0.25
CA PHE A 35 -2.94 -16.94 -1.29
C PHE A 35 -2.85 -18.35 -0.68
N ASN A 36 -3.19 -19.35 -1.49
CA ASN A 36 -2.77 -20.73 -1.23
C ASN A 36 -1.33 -20.97 -1.70
N GLU A 37 -0.83 -22.19 -1.51
CA GLU A 37 0.53 -22.59 -1.90
C GLU A 37 0.81 -22.44 -3.40
N GLN A 38 -0.22 -22.57 -4.24
CA GLN A 38 -0.13 -22.42 -5.69
C GLN A 38 -0.23 -20.95 -6.16
N GLY A 39 -0.31 -19.98 -5.24
CA GLY A 39 -0.41 -18.56 -5.58
C GLY A 39 -1.78 -18.11 -6.07
N LYS A 40 -2.83 -18.93 -5.86
CA LYS A 40 -4.22 -18.55 -6.15
C LYS A 40 -4.82 -17.82 -4.95
N ARG A 41 -5.49 -16.69 -5.19
CA ARG A 41 -6.17 -15.93 -4.13
C ARG A 41 -7.29 -16.77 -3.50
N ILE A 42 -7.26 -16.88 -2.17
CA ILE A 42 -8.30 -17.52 -1.34
C ILE A 42 -8.97 -16.53 -0.37
N GLY A 43 -8.43 -15.33 -0.19
CA GLY A 43 -8.99 -14.35 0.74
C GLY A 43 -8.27 -13.01 0.74
N GLY A 44 -8.52 -12.20 1.78
CA GLY A 44 -7.92 -10.88 1.95
C GLY A 44 -8.42 -9.84 0.95
N ALA A 45 -7.59 -8.84 0.65
CA ALA A 45 -7.88 -7.78 -0.30
C ALA A 45 -8.30 -8.35 -1.67
N ARG A 46 -9.21 -7.62 -2.34
CA ARG A 46 -9.69 -7.98 -3.67
C ARG A 46 -9.38 -6.83 -4.62
N MET A 47 -8.64 -7.12 -5.69
CA MET A 47 -8.49 -6.17 -6.78
C MET A 47 -9.83 -6.05 -7.52
N THR A 48 -10.31 -4.83 -7.72
CA THR A 48 -11.60 -4.54 -8.37
C THR A 48 -11.42 -4.09 -9.82
N ALA A 49 -10.36 -3.34 -10.09
CA ALA A 49 -10.01 -2.87 -11.43
C ALA A 49 -8.49 -2.75 -11.58
N VAL A 50 -8.01 -2.89 -12.82
CA VAL A 50 -6.65 -2.52 -13.20
C VAL A 50 -6.73 -1.35 -14.17
N VAL A 51 -6.00 -0.29 -13.83
CA VAL A 51 -5.91 0.94 -14.63
C VAL A 51 -4.71 0.83 -15.56
N THR A 52 -4.93 1.04 -16.86
CA THR A 52 -3.88 1.02 -17.89
C THR A 52 -3.84 2.33 -18.67
N LEU A 53 -2.65 2.68 -19.15
CA LEU A 53 -2.40 3.74 -20.11
C LEU A 53 -1.89 3.11 -21.40
N HIS A 54 -2.33 3.62 -22.54
CA HIS A 54 -1.89 3.16 -23.85
C HIS A 54 -1.18 4.30 -24.58
N PRO A 55 0.01 4.06 -25.16
CA PRO A 55 0.70 5.07 -25.95
C PRO A 55 -0.19 5.61 -27.07
N GLY A 56 -0.27 6.93 -27.18
CA GLY A 56 -1.09 7.61 -28.20
C GLY A 56 -2.60 7.63 -27.94
N ILE A 57 -3.08 7.04 -26.84
CA ILE A 57 -4.50 7.08 -26.46
C ILE A 57 -4.67 7.98 -25.24
N GLN A 58 -5.57 8.96 -25.36
CA GLN A 58 -5.87 9.88 -24.27
C GLN A 58 -6.74 9.20 -23.21
N GLY A 59 -6.38 9.42 -21.94
CA GLY A 59 -7.15 8.96 -20.79
C GLY A 59 -6.69 7.61 -20.24
N ARG A 60 -7.40 7.15 -19.21
CA ARG A 60 -7.15 5.85 -18.57
C ARG A 60 -8.16 4.83 -19.02
N HIS A 61 -7.69 3.59 -19.10
CA HIS A 61 -8.51 2.43 -19.42
C HIS A 61 -8.61 1.53 -18.20
N TYR A 62 -9.75 0.87 -18.07
CA TYR A 62 -10.06 0.00 -16.94
C TYR A 62 -10.38 -1.38 -17.47
N ARG A 63 -9.78 -2.39 -16.84
CA ARG A 63 -10.10 -3.79 -17.10
C ARG A 63 -10.28 -4.54 -15.79
N LEU A 64 -10.96 -5.68 -15.88
CA LEU A 64 -11.00 -6.61 -14.76
C LEU A 64 -9.60 -7.19 -14.48
N PRO A 65 -9.29 -7.48 -13.21
CA PRO A 65 -8.06 -8.17 -12.85
C PRO A 65 -8.00 -9.56 -13.47
N THR A 66 -6.79 -9.96 -13.81
CA THR A 66 -6.44 -11.28 -14.32
C THR A 66 -5.57 -12.01 -13.30
N GLU A 67 -5.35 -13.31 -13.52
CA GLU A 67 -4.43 -14.09 -12.69
C GLU A 67 -3.03 -13.46 -12.66
N ARG A 68 -2.56 -12.91 -13.80
CA ARG A 68 -1.26 -12.22 -13.89
C ARG A 68 -1.12 -11.07 -12.91
N ASP A 69 -2.20 -10.33 -12.63
CA ASP A 69 -2.16 -9.20 -11.72
C ASP A 69 -1.98 -9.66 -10.26
N TYR A 70 -2.61 -10.78 -9.89
CA TYR A 70 -2.44 -11.42 -8.58
C TYR A 70 -1.08 -12.09 -8.43
N GLN A 71 -0.53 -12.69 -9.49
CA GLN A 71 0.82 -13.24 -9.50
C GLN A 71 1.88 -12.18 -9.16
N ALA A 72 1.68 -10.93 -9.59
CA ALA A 72 2.57 -9.83 -9.20
C ALA A 72 2.50 -9.52 -7.69
N VAL A 73 1.31 -9.62 -7.08
CA VAL A 73 1.14 -9.46 -5.63
C VAL A 73 1.81 -10.60 -4.87
N TRP A 74 1.61 -11.84 -5.32
CA TRP A 74 2.21 -13.03 -4.69
C TRP A 74 3.74 -12.99 -4.74
N LYS A 75 4.32 -12.63 -5.89
CA LYS A 75 5.77 -12.43 -6.04
C LYS A 75 6.30 -11.33 -5.12
N ALA A 76 5.57 -10.22 -4.96
CA ALA A 76 5.97 -9.16 -4.06
C ALA A 76 5.93 -9.59 -2.59
N GLN A 77 4.92 -10.35 -2.16
CA GLN A 77 4.88 -10.92 -0.80
C GLN A 77 6.08 -11.82 -0.53
N LYS A 78 6.40 -12.73 -1.46
CA LYS A 78 7.60 -13.57 -1.38
C LYS A 78 8.87 -12.74 -1.30
N ARG A 79 9.00 -11.68 -2.10
CA ARG A 79 10.19 -10.83 -2.09
C ARG A 79 10.35 -10.07 -0.78
N VAL A 80 9.27 -9.53 -0.21
CA VAL A 80 9.31 -8.87 1.11
C VAL A 80 9.72 -9.86 2.19
N GLN A 81 9.15 -11.07 2.19
CA GLN A 81 9.52 -12.11 3.16
C GLN A 81 11.01 -12.45 3.05
N GLN A 82 11.49 -12.71 1.83
CA GLN A 82 12.90 -12.98 1.58
C GLN A 82 13.82 -11.87 2.09
N MET A 83 13.49 -10.60 1.86
CA MET A 83 14.28 -9.47 2.36
C MET A 83 14.33 -9.41 3.89
N LEU A 84 13.22 -9.76 4.56
CA LEU A 84 13.16 -9.82 6.01
C LEU A 84 13.98 -11.00 6.55
N ASP A 85 13.85 -12.19 5.94
CA ASP A 85 14.61 -13.38 6.30
C ASP A 85 16.12 -13.15 6.14
N GLU A 86 16.54 -12.53 5.02
CA GLU A 86 17.94 -12.15 4.77
C GLU A 86 18.48 -11.21 5.86
N TRP A 87 17.68 -10.22 6.27
CA TRP A 87 18.04 -9.29 7.33
C TRP A 87 18.11 -9.97 8.72
N GLU A 88 17.18 -10.86 9.02
CA GLU A 88 17.17 -11.62 10.28
C GLU A 88 18.35 -12.59 10.37
N CYS A 89 18.58 -13.40 9.33
CA CYS A 89 19.72 -14.31 9.23
C CYS A 89 21.06 -13.55 9.24
N GLY A 90 21.09 -12.33 8.70
CA GLY A 90 22.25 -11.44 8.74
C GLY A 90 22.54 -10.81 10.12
N GLY A 91 21.78 -11.18 11.16
CA GLY A 91 21.95 -10.69 12.53
C GLY A 91 21.30 -9.32 12.78
N LYS A 92 20.29 -8.94 11.98
CA LYS A 92 19.54 -7.68 12.12
C LYS A 92 20.42 -6.43 12.08
N LYS A 93 21.47 -6.45 11.26
CA LYS A 93 22.40 -5.31 11.12
C LYS A 93 21.70 -4.14 10.43
N GLY A 94 21.82 -2.95 11.01
CA GLY A 94 21.21 -1.72 10.49
C GLY A 94 19.68 -1.69 10.66
N LEU A 95 19.03 -0.76 9.94
CA LEU A 95 17.58 -0.61 9.97
C LEU A 95 16.88 -1.80 9.30
N CYS A 96 15.69 -2.17 9.81
CA CYS A 96 14.85 -3.17 9.18
C CYS A 96 14.48 -2.72 7.75
N PRO A 97 14.51 -3.61 6.74
CA PRO A 97 14.14 -3.26 5.37
C PRO A 97 12.71 -2.67 5.29
N VAL A 98 11.79 -3.22 6.08
CA VAL A 98 10.43 -2.67 6.22
C VAL A 98 10.33 -1.99 7.59
N PRO A 99 9.94 -0.70 7.68
CA PRO A 99 9.82 0.01 8.95
C PRO A 99 9.02 -0.77 9.99
N ASN A 100 9.68 -1.16 11.08
CA ASN A 100 9.11 -1.97 12.17
C ASN A 100 8.88 -1.13 13.44
N GLU A 101 9.11 0.17 13.38
CA GLU A 101 8.85 1.11 14.45
C GLU A 101 7.34 1.16 14.74
N PRO A 102 6.94 1.24 16.02
CA PRO A 102 5.54 1.28 16.39
C PRO A 102 4.90 2.59 15.92
N LEU A 103 3.64 2.49 15.52
CA LEU A 103 2.76 3.65 15.39
C LEU A 103 2.47 4.22 16.78
N PRO A 104 2.08 5.51 16.87
CA PRO A 104 1.65 6.10 18.14
C PRO A 104 0.57 5.25 18.84
N PRO A 105 0.52 5.30 20.18
CA PRO A 105 -0.42 4.49 20.96
C PRO A 105 -1.88 4.63 20.53
N ILE A 106 -2.68 3.61 20.83
CA ILE A 106 -4.13 3.68 20.62
C ILE A 106 -4.68 4.87 21.41
N GLY A 107 -5.44 5.73 20.71
CA GLY A 107 -6.01 6.94 21.31
C GLY A 107 -5.34 8.24 20.83
N THR A 108 -4.14 8.17 20.23
CA THR A 108 -3.51 9.33 19.59
C THR A 108 -4.45 9.95 18.55
N LEU A 109 -4.58 11.28 18.59
CA LEU A 109 -5.41 12.02 17.65
C LEU A 109 -4.92 11.79 16.21
N GLY A 110 -5.86 11.62 15.27
CA GLY A 110 -5.53 11.38 13.86
C GLY A 110 -5.28 9.91 13.51
N PHE A 111 -4.88 9.03 14.43
CA PHE A 111 -4.63 7.62 14.11
C PHE A 111 -5.86 6.76 14.41
N ARG A 112 -6.39 6.08 13.39
CA ARG A 112 -7.55 5.17 13.52
C ARG A 112 -7.27 3.75 13.05
N VAL A 113 -6.14 3.54 12.41
CA VAL A 113 -5.69 2.27 11.82
C VAL A 113 -5.37 1.20 12.87
N GLN A 114 -4.97 1.59 14.10
CA GLN A 114 -4.63 0.62 15.16
C GLN A 114 -5.82 -0.23 15.59
N ARG A 115 -7.05 0.28 15.44
CA ARG A 115 -8.29 -0.47 15.71
C ARG A 115 -8.53 -1.62 14.72
N TYR A 116 -7.68 -1.73 13.70
CA TYR A 116 -7.72 -2.73 12.64
C TYR A 116 -6.39 -3.48 12.55
N GLY A 117 -5.60 -3.56 13.63
CA GLY A 117 -4.39 -4.38 13.71
C GLY A 117 -3.13 -3.79 13.06
N MET A 118 -3.16 -2.52 12.65
CA MET A 118 -2.00 -1.84 12.09
C MET A 118 -1.24 -1.13 13.22
N PHE A 119 -0.12 -1.72 13.68
CA PHE A 119 0.64 -1.22 14.84
C PHE A 119 2.04 -0.71 14.50
N GLN A 120 2.51 -0.88 13.26
CA GLN A 120 3.84 -0.46 12.81
C GLN A 120 3.73 0.31 11.50
N TRP A 121 4.69 1.20 11.22
CA TRP A 121 4.70 2.02 10.01
C TRP A 121 4.69 1.18 8.72
N GLY A 122 5.43 0.07 8.70
CA GLY A 122 5.41 -0.87 7.58
C GLY A 122 4.04 -1.52 7.35
N GLY A 123 3.17 -1.57 8.36
CA GLY A 123 1.80 -2.08 8.22
C GLY A 123 0.91 -1.23 7.32
N LEU A 124 1.29 0.03 7.04
CA LEU A 124 0.52 0.96 6.21
C LEU A 124 0.65 0.71 4.70
N PHE A 125 1.43 -0.29 4.28
CA PHE A 125 1.75 -0.54 2.88
C PHE A 125 1.52 -2.00 2.50
N THR A 126 0.99 -2.23 1.31
CA THR A 126 0.90 -3.56 0.71
C THR A 126 2.29 -4.10 0.37
N ALA A 127 2.41 -5.41 0.14
CA ALA A 127 3.67 -6.00 -0.27
C ALA A 127 4.28 -5.36 -1.54
N ARG A 128 3.46 -5.04 -2.55
CA ARG A 128 3.96 -4.39 -3.78
C ARG A 128 4.44 -2.96 -3.53
N GLN A 129 3.71 -2.19 -2.72
CA GLN A 129 4.13 -0.84 -2.32
C GLN A 129 5.48 -0.87 -1.56
N LYS A 130 5.65 -1.84 -0.65
CA LYS A 130 6.92 -2.05 0.07
C LYS A 130 8.07 -2.35 -0.90
N VAL A 131 7.88 -3.29 -1.83
CA VAL A 131 8.92 -3.62 -2.83
C VAL A 131 9.27 -2.39 -3.67
N GLY A 132 8.28 -1.63 -4.15
CA GLY A 132 8.53 -0.41 -4.92
C GLY A 132 9.36 0.62 -4.16
N LEU A 133 8.99 0.91 -2.90
CA LEU A 133 9.73 1.85 -2.05
C LEU A 133 11.14 1.35 -1.73
N LEU A 134 11.29 0.06 -1.45
CA LEU A 134 12.58 -0.56 -1.14
C LEU A 134 13.55 -0.50 -2.33
N VAL A 135 13.06 -0.83 -3.52
CA VAL A 135 13.86 -0.75 -4.76
C VAL A 135 14.31 0.70 -4.99
N LEU A 136 13.39 1.67 -4.97
CA LEU A 136 13.74 3.09 -5.16
C LEU A 136 14.74 3.60 -4.10
N THR A 137 14.55 3.20 -2.84
CA THR A 137 15.46 3.58 -1.75
C THR A 137 16.85 2.97 -1.95
N ASN A 138 16.93 1.73 -2.44
CA ASN A 138 18.20 1.09 -2.74
C ASN A 138 18.92 1.76 -3.91
N GLU A 139 18.21 2.09 -4.99
CA GLU A 139 18.78 2.84 -6.12
C GLU A 139 19.31 4.21 -5.69
N THR A 140 18.64 4.86 -4.74
CA THR A 140 19.10 6.16 -4.21
C THR A 140 20.45 6.05 -3.50
N LYS A 141 20.76 4.92 -2.86
CA LYS A 141 22.08 4.70 -2.21
C LYS A 141 23.22 4.74 -3.23
N ASN A 142 22.95 4.27 -4.45
CA ASN A 142 23.91 4.20 -5.56
C ASN A 142 24.07 5.52 -6.33
N ALA A 143 23.26 6.56 -6.05
CA ALA A 143 23.34 7.83 -6.76
C ALA A 143 24.70 8.54 -6.51
N ILE A 144 25.18 9.26 -7.53
CA ILE A 144 26.56 9.79 -7.58
C ILE A 144 26.75 11.00 -6.66
N ASN A 145 25.75 11.88 -6.53
CA ASN A 145 25.85 13.15 -5.79
C ASN A 145 24.83 13.23 -4.64
N SER A 146 25.25 13.77 -3.49
CA SER A 146 24.41 14.02 -2.30
C SER A 146 23.17 14.87 -2.59
N THR A 147 23.25 15.87 -3.48
CA THR A 147 22.10 16.68 -3.88
C THR A 147 21.04 15.82 -4.57
N LEU A 148 21.44 14.96 -5.51
CA LEU A 148 20.52 14.03 -6.17
C LEU A 148 19.93 13.03 -5.18
N LYS A 149 20.72 12.53 -4.23
CA LYS A 149 20.22 11.66 -3.16
C LYS A 149 19.10 12.32 -2.36
N THR A 150 19.29 13.58 -1.97
CA THR A 150 18.28 14.35 -1.22
C THR A 150 17.02 14.55 -2.06
N LEU A 151 17.15 14.98 -3.32
CA LEU A 151 16.00 15.20 -4.21
C LEU A 151 15.21 13.90 -4.45
N ILE A 152 15.88 12.79 -4.75
CA ILE A 152 15.22 11.50 -4.94
C ILE A 152 14.55 11.04 -3.64
N SER A 153 15.19 11.24 -2.48
CA SER A 153 14.61 10.88 -1.18
C SER A 153 13.32 11.67 -0.89
N LEU A 154 13.28 12.96 -1.24
CA LEU A 154 12.06 13.78 -1.12
C LEU A 154 10.93 13.24 -2.02
N LEU A 155 11.27 12.78 -3.23
CA LEU A 155 10.30 12.19 -4.16
C LEU A 155 9.80 10.83 -3.70
N ILE A 156 10.66 10.00 -3.12
CA ILE A 156 10.26 8.74 -2.48
C ILE A 156 9.31 9.04 -1.31
N GLY A 157 9.60 10.05 -0.48
CA GLY A 157 8.72 10.48 0.60
C GLY A 157 7.34 10.91 0.10
N LYS A 158 7.29 11.71 -0.97
CA LYS A 158 6.03 12.08 -1.63
C LYS A 158 5.30 10.87 -2.21
N GLY A 159 6.03 9.93 -2.81
CA GLY A 159 5.48 8.68 -3.32
C GLY A 159 4.88 7.79 -2.24
N ALA A 160 5.51 7.73 -1.06
CA ALA A 160 4.97 7.00 0.09
C ALA A 160 3.65 7.60 0.59
N ASP A 161 3.51 8.93 0.61
CA ASP A 161 2.26 9.62 0.96
C ASP A 161 1.13 9.39 -0.07
N GLY A 162 1.47 9.29 -1.36
CA GLY A 162 0.52 9.07 -2.45
C GLY A 162 0.25 7.61 -2.81
N ASN A 163 0.91 6.64 -2.17
CA ASN A 163 0.84 5.23 -2.55
C ASN A 163 0.98 4.25 -1.37
N SER A 164 0.14 4.43 -0.35
CA SER A 164 -0.03 3.52 0.77
C SER A 164 -1.35 2.73 0.67
N SER A 165 -1.61 1.80 1.59
CA SER A 165 -2.89 1.08 1.67
C SER A 165 -4.05 1.98 2.13
N LEU A 166 -3.77 3.25 2.39
CA LEU A 166 -4.76 4.25 2.81
C LEU A 166 -5.07 5.30 1.73
N CYS A 167 -4.43 5.19 0.56
CA CYS A 167 -4.64 6.09 -0.57
C CYS A 167 -5.87 5.69 -1.38
N ARG A 168 -6.93 6.50 -1.35
CA ARG A 168 -8.17 6.26 -2.10
C ARG A 168 -8.05 6.74 -3.54
N TRP A 169 -8.88 6.17 -4.41
CA TRP A 169 -9.04 6.66 -5.78
C TRP A 169 -9.95 7.89 -5.84
N MET A 170 -9.52 8.97 -6.49
CA MET A 170 -10.36 10.11 -6.81
C MET A 170 -10.88 9.97 -8.24
N ALA A 171 -12.14 9.56 -8.39
CA ALA A 171 -12.74 9.29 -9.70
C ALA A 171 -12.80 10.54 -10.60
N SER A 172 -13.03 11.74 -10.05
CA SER A 172 -13.16 12.98 -10.83
C SER A 172 -11.90 13.39 -11.57
N SER A 173 -10.73 13.03 -11.06
CA SER A 173 -9.42 13.36 -11.63
C SER A 173 -8.58 12.13 -11.96
N GLU A 174 -9.18 10.95 -11.78
CA GLU A 174 -8.57 9.65 -12.01
C GLU A 174 -7.16 9.50 -11.45
N ASN A 175 -6.99 9.83 -10.16
CA ASN A 175 -5.70 9.76 -9.49
C ASN A 175 -5.82 9.36 -8.01
N PRO A 176 -4.72 8.89 -7.39
CA PRO A 176 -4.68 8.65 -5.95
C PRO A 176 -4.84 9.93 -5.13
N VAL A 177 -5.43 9.79 -3.95
CA VAL A 177 -5.49 10.83 -2.92
C VAL A 177 -4.48 10.55 -1.82
N ASN A 178 -3.65 11.55 -1.54
CA ASN A 178 -2.60 11.49 -0.52
C ASN A 178 -3.16 11.19 0.88
N GLN A 179 -2.43 10.34 1.60
CA GLN A 179 -2.75 9.85 2.93
C GLN A 179 -2.77 10.97 3.97
N PHE A 180 -1.79 11.87 3.95
CA PHE A 180 -1.62 12.92 4.97
C PHE A 180 -2.38 14.22 4.71
N SER A 181 -3.33 14.24 3.76
CA SER A 181 -4.13 15.43 3.43
C SER A 181 -4.87 16.06 4.61
N ARG A 182 -5.07 15.32 5.70
CA ARG A 182 -5.74 15.79 6.94
C ARG A 182 -4.90 15.59 8.21
N GLN A 183 -3.58 15.41 8.10
CA GLN A 183 -2.71 15.07 9.24
C GLN A 183 -3.27 13.90 10.08
N ALA A 184 -3.87 12.91 9.41
CA ALA A 184 -4.56 11.80 10.03
C ALA A 184 -4.36 10.52 9.22
N LEU A 185 -4.36 9.39 9.91
CA LEU A 185 -4.38 8.04 9.34
C LEU A 185 -5.75 7.38 9.59
N PRO A 186 -6.79 7.74 8.81
CA PRO A 186 -8.06 7.04 8.85
C PRO A 186 -7.93 5.66 8.21
N ILE A 187 -8.78 4.71 8.63
CA ILE A 187 -8.96 3.49 7.86
C ILE A 187 -9.76 3.81 6.58
N VAL A 188 -9.43 3.13 5.49
CA VAL A 188 -10.20 3.13 4.24
C VAL A 188 -10.48 1.69 3.83
N TRP A 189 -11.53 1.46 3.05
CA TRP A 189 -11.96 0.11 2.67
C TRP A 189 -11.61 -0.24 1.23
N ASP A 190 -11.37 0.80 0.44
CA ASP A 190 -10.88 0.77 -0.92
C ASP A 190 -9.64 1.65 -1.00
N PHE A 191 -8.61 1.15 -1.68
CA PHE A 191 -7.39 1.90 -1.93
C PHE A 191 -6.95 1.64 -3.37
N CYS A 192 -6.17 2.56 -3.91
CA CYS A 192 -5.52 2.41 -5.20
C CYS A 192 -4.02 2.32 -5.01
N GLU A 193 -3.38 1.58 -5.90
CA GLU A 193 -1.93 1.46 -5.95
C GLU A 193 -1.42 1.91 -7.32
N SER A 194 -0.40 2.74 -7.34
CA SER A 194 0.33 3.11 -8.55
C SER A 194 1.64 2.33 -8.65
N SER A 195 2.11 2.09 -9.88
CA SER A 195 3.46 1.58 -10.11
C SER A 195 4.50 2.70 -9.92
N PRO A 196 5.78 2.37 -9.61
CA PRO A 196 6.88 3.36 -9.58
C PRO A 196 7.02 4.21 -10.85
N ALA A 197 6.67 3.65 -12.01
CA ALA A 197 6.71 4.32 -13.31
C ALA A 197 5.47 5.17 -13.61
N SER A 198 4.47 5.18 -12.72
CA SER A 198 3.24 5.93 -12.92
C SER A 198 3.50 7.44 -12.93
N GLN A 199 2.93 8.12 -13.93
CA GLN A 199 2.89 9.58 -14.01
C GLN A 199 1.63 10.17 -13.36
N ALA A 200 0.86 9.38 -12.62
CA ALA A 200 -0.27 9.90 -11.86
C ALA A 200 0.20 10.98 -10.87
N ARG A 201 -0.60 12.03 -10.68
CA ARG A 201 -0.22 13.11 -9.76
C ARG A 201 -0.01 12.58 -8.34
N GLY A 202 1.09 12.98 -7.71
CA GLY A 202 1.33 12.79 -6.29
C GLY A 202 1.90 11.43 -5.90
N VAL A 203 2.28 10.59 -6.86
CA VAL A 203 2.97 9.31 -6.60
C VAL A 203 4.44 9.37 -7.03
N PHE A 204 5.23 8.38 -6.59
CA PHE A 204 6.66 8.16 -6.85
C PHE A 204 7.38 9.23 -7.68
N LEU A 205 7.68 8.95 -8.96
CA LEU A 205 8.50 9.80 -9.83
C LEU A 205 7.67 10.77 -10.68
N SER A 206 6.38 10.98 -10.35
CA SER A 206 5.47 11.81 -11.14
C SER A 206 5.88 13.28 -11.26
N SER A 207 6.83 13.73 -10.43
CA SER A 207 7.37 15.09 -10.46
C SER A 207 8.72 15.21 -11.19
N ILE A 208 9.26 14.11 -11.77
CA ILE A 208 10.53 14.10 -12.53
C ILE A 208 10.32 14.34 -14.03
N THR A 209 9.09 14.52 -14.50
CA THR A 209 8.83 14.64 -15.93
C THR A 209 9.52 15.88 -16.52
N VAL A 210 10.45 15.62 -17.44
CA VAL A 210 11.00 16.55 -18.44
C VAL A 210 9.96 16.77 -19.52
#